data_AF-A0A969PTE9-F1
#
_entry.id   AF-A0A969PTE9-F1
#
_cell.length_a   1.000
_cell.length_b   1.000
_cell.length_c   1.000
_cell.angle_alpha   90.00
_cell.angle_beta   90.00
_cell.angle_gamma   90.00
#
_symmetry.space_group_name_H-M   'P 1'
#
loop_
_entity.id
_entity.type
_entity.pdbx_description
1 polymer ?
#
loop_
_entity_poly.entity_id
_entity_poly.type
_entity_poly.pdbx_seq_one_letter_code
_entity_poly.pdbx_strand_id
1 'polypeptide(L)'
;AGVYTITLWQHPYALIIFTCETLFIAWRLRRGNQNLLLIDMIFWLLIGMPLVWFFYGNILQVGTITTLIILVKQPVNGIFNALVASLILTYKPLYRWANCSSGRATVFFEQILLNLLVAFVLFPALTLMVVNNRVAMKHEQNQLIAALETSSQNLAVDLLRWHQSGLAALRQLAQTSSQTSIVVSGQTQQSMELAIKSLPLFQRIYIINAN
;
A
#
# COMPACT_ATOMS: atom_id res chain seq x y z
N ALA A 1 -15.63 -12.31 7.88
CA ALA A 1 -14.98 -11.01 7.60
C ALA A 1 -13.58 -10.89 8.20
N GLY A 2 -13.31 -11.38 9.42
CA GLY A 2 -12.00 -11.19 10.09
C GLY A 2 -10.79 -11.95 9.49
N VAL A 3 -10.98 -13.13 8.88
CA VAL A 3 -9.88 -13.94 8.33
C VAL A 3 -9.18 -13.25 7.14
N TYR A 4 -9.91 -12.50 6.34
CA TYR A 4 -9.37 -11.80 5.16
C TYR A 4 -8.48 -10.60 5.56
N THR A 5 -8.68 -10.03 6.76
CA THR A 5 -7.83 -8.97 7.28
C THR A 5 -6.51 -9.51 7.83
N ILE A 6 -6.49 -10.74 8.37
CA ILE A 6 -5.27 -11.39 8.88
C ILE A 6 -4.28 -11.67 7.76
N THR A 7 -4.74 -12.15 6.61
CA THR A 7 -3.89 -12.36 5.43
C THR A 7 -3.38 -11.06 4.80
N LEU A 8 -4.14 -9.97 4.90
CA LEU A 8 -3.76 -8.68 4.34
C LEU A 8 -2.78 -7.89 5.25
N TRP A 9 -2.89 -8.02 6.57
CA TRP A 9 -2.04 -7.30 7.53
C TRP A 9 -0.79 -8.07 7.96
N GLN A 10 -0.69 -9.37 7.69
CA GLN A 10 0.49 -10.23 7.97
C GLN A 10 0.95 -10.26 9.45
N HIS A 11 0.26 -9.57 10.36
CA HIS A 11 0.75 -9.29 11.71
C HIS A 11 -0.32 -9.50 12.80
N PRO A 12 -0.05 -10.28 13.86
CA PRO A 12 -1.03 -10.66 14.89
C PRO A 12 -1.36 -9.54 15.89
N TYR A 13 -0.66 -8.41 15.85
CA TYR A 13 -0.79 -7.35 16.86
C TYR A 13 -2.16 -6.65 16.85
N ALA A 14 -2.84 -6.60 15.70
CA ALA A 14 -4.22 -6.13 15.65
C ALA A 14 -5.15 -7.00 16.52
N LEU A 15 -4.93 -8.32 16.53
CA LEU A 15 -5.73 -9.26 17.33
C LEU A 15 -5.51 -9.03 18.83
N ILE A 16 -4.27 -8.77 19.25
CA ILE A 16 -3.94 -8.47 20.65
C ILE A 16 -4.69 -7.21 21.10
N ILE A 17 -4.63 -6.14 20.31
CA ILE A 17 -5.28 -4.86 20.63
C ILE A 17 -6.80 -5.03 20.75
N PHE A 18 -7.44 -5.70 19.79
CA PHE A 18 -8.90 -5.95 19.83
C PHE A 18 -9.32 -6.89 20.96
N THR A 19 -8.45 -7.83 21.37
CA THR A 19 -8.70 -8.69 22.52
C THR A 19 -8.65 -7.87 23.82
N CYS A 20 -7.66 -6.99 23.96
CA CYS A 20 -7.56 -6.07 25.09
C CYS A 20 -8.77 -5.12 25.17
N GLU A 21 -9.22 -4.58 24.04
CA GLU A 21 -10.42 -3.75 23.92
C GLU A 21 -11.65 -4.50 24.44
N THR A 22 -11.89 -5.70 23.92
CA THR A 22 -13.05 -6.53 24.29
C THR A 22 -13.04 -6.88 25.78
N LEU A 23 -11.88 -7.24 26.34
CA LEU A 23 -11.73 -7.53 27.77
C LEU A 23 -12.00 -6.30 28.63
N PHE A 24 -11.49 -5.14 28.25
CA PHE A 24 -11.70 -3.89 28.98
C PHE A 24 -13.16 -3.46 28.97
N ILE A 25 -13.81 -3.53 27.81
CA ILE A 25 -15.23 -3.21 27.66
C ILE A 25 -16.07 -4.19 28.49
N ALA A 26 -15.82 -5.50 28.40
CA ALA A 26 -16.55 -6.51 29.15
C ALA A 26 -16.41 -6.34 30.67
N TRP A 27 -15.20 -6.02 31.15
CA TRP A 27 -14.95 -5.74 32.56
C TRP A 27 -15.73 -4.51 33.06
N ARG A 28 -15.73 -3.43 32.28
CA ARG A 28 -16.38 -2.17 32.69
C ARG A 28 -17.91 -2.23 32.57
N LEU A 29 -18.43 -2.99 31.61
CA LEU A 29 -19.86 -3.26 31.47
C LEU A 29 -20.40 -4.07 32.65
N ARG A 30 -19.63 -5.05 33.16
CA ARG A 30 -19.97 -5.81 34.38
C ARG A 30 -20.02 -4.96 35.65
N ARG A 31 -19.35 -3.79 35.66
CA ARG A 31 -19.38 -2.84 36.79
C ARG A 31 -20.56 -1.85 36.73
N GLY A 32 -21.49 -2.01 35.79
CA GLY A 32 -22.72 -1.21 35.73
C GLY A 32 -22.64 0.07 34.90
N ASN A 33 -21.53 0.33 34.19
CA ASN A 33 -21.47 1.47 33.27
C ASN A 33 -22.30 1.18 32.00
N GLN A 34 -23.27 2.05 31.70
CA GLN A 34 -24.19 1.88 30.57
C GLN A 34 -23.72 2.56 29.26
N ASN A 35 -22.73 3.45 29.35
CA ASN A 35 -22.23 4.22 28.20
C ASN A 35 -21.11 3.49 27.45
N LEU A 36 -21.49 2.53 26.60
CA LEU A 36 -20.57 1.72 25.79
C LEU A 36 -19.57 2.59 24.99
N LEU A 37 -20.07 3.67 24.36
CA LEU A 37 -19.24 4.57 23.55
C LEU A 37 -18.16 5.28 24.37
N LEU A 38 -18.50 5.75 25.57
CA LEU A 38 -17.57 6.49 26.43
C LEU A 38 -16.47 5.57 26.97
N ILE A 39 -16.81 4.32 27.27
CA ILE A 39 -15.84 3.30 27.70
C ILE A 39 -14.83 3.02 26.58
N ASP A 40 -15.33 2.87 25.35
CA ASP A 40 -14.53 2.62 24.16
C ASP A 40 -13.56 3.78 23.85
N MET A 41 -14.05 5.02 23.90
CA MET A 41 -13.21 6.21 23.75
C MET A 41 -12.08 6.29 24.78
N ILE A 42 -12.37 5.99 26.06
CA ILE A 42 -11.36 5.99 27.12
C ILE A 42 -10.31 4.90 26.87
N PHE A 43 -10.74 3.71 26.44
CA PHE A 43 -9.83 2.63 26.09
C PHE A 43 -8.88 3.06 24.97
N TRP A 44 -9.41 3.59 23.87
CA TRP A 44 -8.58 3.99 22.73
C TRP A 44 -7.62 5.13 23.07
N LEU A 45 -8.04 6.09 23.89
CA LEU A 45 -7.19 7.22 24.27
C LEU A 45 -6.06 6.81 25.22
N LEU A 46 -6.34 5.95 26.21
CA LEU A 46 -5.38 5.63 27.27
C LEU A 46 -4.57 4.34 27.02
N ILE A 47 -5.13 3.38 26.29
CA ILE A 47 -4.55 2.05 26.11
C ILE A 47 -4.32 1.78 24.63
N GLY A 48 -5.36 1.91 23.80
CA GLY A 48 -5.30 1.57 22.38
C GLY A 48 -4.23 2.35 21.61
N MET A 49 -4.25 3.68 21.67
CA MET A 49 -3.27 4.54 20.97
C MET A 49 -1.82 4.30 21.42
N PRO A 50 -1.49 4.28 22.72
CA PRO A 50 -0.13 3.93 23.16
C PRO A 50 0.32 2.55 22.70
N LEU A 51 -0.58 1.57 22.74
CA LEU A 51 -0.29 0.20 22.34
C LEU A 51 -0.05 0.08 20.83
N VAL A 52 -0.83 0.81 20.02
CA VAL A 52 -0.59 0.92 18.57
C VAL A 52 0.75 1.57 18.28
N TRP A 53 1.09 2.68 18.93
CA TRP A 53 2.38 3.34 18.75
C TRP A 53 3.55 2.42 19.11
N PHE A 54 3.43 1.68 20.20
CA PHE A 54 4.45 0.73 20.64
C PHE A 54 4.62 -0.42 19.64
N PHE A 55 3.55 -1.14 19.29
CA PHE A 55 3.66 -2.30 18.39
C PHE A 55 4.02 -1.92 16.96
N TYR A 56 3.37 -0.91 16.37
CA TYR A 56 3.58 -0.56 14.97
C TYR A 56 4.81 0.32 14.78
N GLY A 57 5.06 1.26 15.69
CA GLY A 57 6.21 2.17 15.60
C GLY A 57 7.53 1.53 16.04
N ASN A 58 7.54 0.80 17.16
CA ASN A 58 8.80 0.28 17.72
C ASN A 58 9.11 -1.16 17.33
N ILE A 59 8.10 -2.05 17.28
CA ILE A 59 8.32 -3.47 17.02
C ILE A 59 8.34 -3.79 15.53
N LEU A 60 7.32 -3.34 14.79
CA LEU A 60 7.28 -3.56 13.33
C LEU A 60 8.14 -2.59 12.54
N GLN A 61 8.43 -1.40 13.10
CA GLN A 61 9.08 -0.29 12.39
C GLN A 61 8.44 0.00 11.03
N VAL A 62 7.12 -0.21 10.92
CA VAL A 62 6.39 0.23 9.73
C VAL A 62 6.47 1.75 9.69
N GLY A 63 6.95 2.28 8.56
CA GLY A 63 7.34 3.69 8.43
C GLY A 63 6.39 4.67 9.10
N THR A 64 6.93 5.76 9.65
CA THR A 64 6.23 6.69 10.55
C THR A 64 4.87 7.15 10.02
N ILE A 65 4.76 7.41 8.72
CA ILE A 65 3.50 7.80 8.05
C ILE A 65 2.46 6.67 8.15
N THR A 66 2.84 5.43 7.88
CA THR A 66 1.95 4.27 7.98
C THR A 66 1.52 4.06 9.43
N THR A 67 2.43 4.16 10.40
CA THR A 67 2.08 4.07 11.83
C THR A 67 1.07 5.14 12.24
N LEU A 68 1.25 6.39 11.80
CA LEU A 68 0.29 7.48 12.09
C LEU A 68 -1.09 7.22 11.46
N ILE A 69 -1.15 6.73 10.22
CA ILE A 69 -2.41 6.36 9.58
C ILE A 69 -3.12 5.28 10.40
N ILE A 70 -2.38 4.27 10.86
CA ILE A 70 -2.93 3.17 11.65
C ILE A 70 -3.42 3.68 13.02
N LEU A 71 -2.63 4.54 13.67
CA LEU A 71 -2.92 5.15 14.96
C LEU A 71 -4.22 5.95 14.96
N VAL A 72 -4.53 6.64 13.87
CA VAL A 72 -5.80 7.37 13.73
C VAL A 72 -6.93 6.44 13.30
N LYS A 73 -6.66 5.53 12.37
CA LYS A 73 -7.68 4.66 11.78
C LYS A 73 -8.29 3.68 12.79
N GLN A 74 -7.47 3.07 13.65
CA GLN A 74 -7.95 2.05 14.57
C GLN A 74 -8.96 2.58 15.61
N PRO A 75 -8.70 3.69 16.33
CA PRO A 75 -9.68 4.31 17.21
C PRO A 75 -10.98 4.70 16.50
N VAL A 76 -10.89 5.29 15.31
CA VAL A 76 -12.08 5.70 14.53
C VAL A 76 -12.98 4.50 14.24
N ASN A 77 -12.38 3.35 13.90
CA ASN A 77 -13.11 2.11 13.67
C ASN A 77 -13.72 1.53 14.96
N GLY A 78 -12.98 1.54 16.07
CA GLY A 78 -13.48 1.10 17.38
C GLY A 78 -14.69 1.91 17.82
N ILE A 79 -14.56 3.25 17.79
CA ILE A 79 -15.62 4.18 18.18
C ILE A 79 -16.84 4.04 17.26
N PHE A 80 -16.64 3.85 15.95
CA PHE A 80 -17.74 3.59 15.02
C PHE A 80 -18.48 2.28 15.35
N ASN A 81 -17.75 1.21 15.65
CA ASN A 81 -18.35 -0.07 16.03
C ASN A 81 -19.12 0.05 17.35
N ALA A 82 -18.56 0.74 18.34
CA ALA A 82 -19.22 1.01 19.62
C ALA A 82 -20.49 1.87 19.44
N LEU A 83 -20.45 2.86 18.54
CA LEU A 83 -21.61 3.67 18.16
C LEU A 83 -22.70 2.79 17.55
N VAL A 84 -22.38 1.96 16.55
CA VAL A 84 -23.35 1.06 15.91
C VAL A 84 -23.95 0.09 16.93
N ALA A 85 -23.13 -0.52 17.79
CA ALA A 85 -23.59 -1.39 18.86
C ALA A 85 -24.54 -0.66 19.82
N SER A 86 -24.22 0.57 20.20
CA SER A 86 -25.06 1.37 21.10
C SER A 86 -26.40 1.73 20.46
N LEU A 87 -26.44 2.04 19.16
CA LEU A 87 -27.68 2.28 18.42
C LEU A 87 -28.53 1.01 18.33
N ILE A 88 -27.91 -0.15 18.03
CA ILE A 88 -28.63 -1.42 17.93
C ILE A 88 -29.27 -1.78 19.27
N LEU A 89 -28.53 -1.65 20.38
CA LEU A 89 -29.03 -1.94 21.72
C LEU A 89 -30.11 -0.96 22.19
N THR A 90 -30.05 0.29 21.73
CA THR A 90 -31.02 1.34 22.07
C THR A 90 -32.33 1.19 21.30
N TYR A 91 -32.26 0.92 19.99
CA TYR A 91 -33.44 0.96 19.10
C TYR A 91 -34.07 -0.42 18.84
N LYS A 92 -33.32 -1.53 18.99
CA LYS A 92 -33.92 -2.87 18.92
C LYS A 92 -34.09 -3.42 20.33
N PRO A 93 -35.27 -3.99 20.68
CA PRO A 93 -35.46 -4.64 21.96
C PRO A 93 -34.81 -6.03 21.94
N LEU A 94 -33.48 -6.11 21.75
CA LEU A 94 -32.74 -7.38 21.83
C LEU A 94 -32.90 -8.04 23.20
N TYR A 95 -33.18 -7.25 24.24
CA TYR A 95 -33.52 -7.73 25.58
C TYR A 95 -34.75 -8.65 25.59
N ARG A 96 -35.70 -8.50 24.65
CA ARG A 96 -36.85 -9.42 24.51
C ARG A 96 -36.46 -10.78 23.94
N TRP A 97 -35.38 -10.85 23.17
CA TRP A 97 -34.92 -12.09 22.53
C TRP A 97 -33.94 -12.88 23.41
N ALA A 98 -33.19 -12.19 24.27
CA ALA A 98 -32.11 -12.79 25.08
C ALA A 98 -32.53 -13.27 26.48
N ASN A 99 -33.82 -13.15 26.86
CA ASN A 99 -34.37 -13.61 28.16
C ASN A 99 -33.54 -13.20 29.41
N CYS A 100 -32.74 -12.13 29.30
CA CYS A 100 -31.93 -11.61 30.39
C CYS A 100 -32.76 -10.59 31.16
N SER A 101 -32.81 -10.72 32.49
CA SER A 101 -33.62 -9.86 33.36
C SER A 101 -33.30 -8.39 33.10
N SER A 102 -34.29 -7.66 32.60
CA SER A 102 -34.21 -6.25 32.27
C SER A 102 -34.01 -5.40 33.51
N GLY A 103 -32.76 -5.12 33.89
CA GLY A 103 -32.45 -3.84 34.50
C GLY A 103 -32.81 -2.78 33.46
N ARG A 104 -33.86 -1.99 33.69
CA ARG A 104 -34.26 -0.91 32.78
C ARG A 104 -33.04 -0.05 32.48
N ALA A 105 -32.44 -0.20 31.30
CA ALA A 105 -31.52 0.77 30.77
C ALA A 105 -32.36 1.98 30.40
N THR A 106 -32.57 2.87 31.37
CA THR A 106 -33.07 4.21 31.09
C THR A 106 -31.99 4.86 30.24
N VAL A 107 -32.18 4.85 28.93
CA VAL A 107 -31.26 5.52 28.02
C VAL A 107 -31.32 7.00 28.36
N PHE A 108 -30.26 7.51 28.98
CA PHE A 108 -30.17 8.91 29.36
C PHE A 108 -30.06 9.75 28.09
N PHE A 109 -30.76 10.90 28.07
CA PHE A 109 -30.73 11.84 26.95
C PHE A 109 -29.29 12.22 26.53
N GLU A 110 -28.38 12.32 27.50
CA GLU A 110 -26.94 12.54 27.31
C GLU A 110 -26.28 11.49 26.40
N GLN A 111 -26.67 10.22 26.52
CA GLN A 111 -26.11 9.12 25.72
C GLN A 111 -26.58 9.20 24.27
N ILE A 112 -27.83 9.58 24.04
CA ILE A 112 -28.39 9.79 22.69
C ILE A 112 -27.70 10.98 22.03
N LEU A 113 -27.55 12.08 22.76
CA LEU A 113 -26.92 13.30 22.25
C LEU A 113 -25.43 13.08 21.93
N LEU A 114 -24.71 12.36 22.80
CA LEU A 114 -23.32 11.96 22.54
C LEU A 114 -23.22 11.05 21.31
N ASN A 115 -24.07 10.03 21.21
CA ASN A 115 -24.10 9.15 20.04
C ASN A 115 -24.37 9.92 18.75
N LEU A 116 -25.31 10.88 18.77
CA LEU A 116 -25.64 11.70 17.60
C LEU A 116 -24.47 12.59 17.17
N LEU A 117 -23.82 13.26 18.13
CA LEU A 117 -22.63 14.08 17.86
C LEU A 117 -21.49 13.24 17.27
N VAL A 118 -21.23 12.07 17.85
CA VAL A 118 -20.17 11.18 17.39
C VAL A 118 -20.50 10.61 16.01
N ALA A 119 -21.76 10.24 15.76
CA ALA A 119 -22.22 9.85 14.42
C ALA A 119 -21.98 10.97 13.40
N PHE A 120 -22.36 12.20 13.75
CA PHE A 120 -22.23 13.37 12.89
C PHE A 120 -20.77 13.68 12.53
N VAL A 121 -19.81 13.38 13.42
CA VAL A 121 -18.37 13.55 13.15
C VAL A 121 -17.81 12.36 12.38
N LEU A 122 -18.18 11.13 12.75
CA LEU A 122 -17.63 9.91 12.16
C LEU A 122 -18.07 9.69 10.72
N PHE A 123 -19.33 9.93 10.38
CA PHE A 123 -19.82 9.68 9.01
C PHE A 123 -19.10 10.52 7.95
N PRO A 124 -18.94 11.86 8.12
CA PRO A 124 -18.16 12.68 7.20
C PRO A 124 -16.68 12.29 7.20
N ALA A 125 -16.08 12.03 8.36
CA ALA A 125 -14.67 11.66 8.46
C ALA A 125 -14.36 10.35 7.70
N LEU A 126 -15.21 9.32 7.87
CA LEU A 126 -15.09 8.06 7.16
C LEU A 126 -15.32 8.23 5.65
N THR A 127 -16.29 9.05 5.27
CA THR A 127 -16.58 9.34 3.85
C THR A 127 -15.39 10.03 3.19
N LEU A 128 -14.86 11.07 3.82
CA LEU A 128 -13.69 11.80 3.36
C LEU A 128 -12.48 10.87 3.26
N MET A 129 -12.28 10.00 4.25
CA MET A 129 -11.21 9.01 4.25
C MET A 129 -11.32 8.05 3.05
N VAL A 130 -12.52 7.54 2.75
CA VAL A 130 -12.74 6.65 1.60
C VAL A 130 -12.47 7.38 0.28
N VAL A 131 -12.96 8.62 0.14
CA VAL A 131 -12.73 9.44 -1.06
C VAL A 131 -11.24 9.72 -1.24
N ASN A 132 -10.56 10.20 -0.20
CA ASN A 132 -9.12 10.49 -0.24
C ASN A 132 -8.30 9.23 -0.55
N ASN A 133 -8.67 8.08 0.02
CA ASN A 133 -7.98 6.84 -0.26
C ASN A 133 -8.16 6.40 -1.72
N ARG A 134 -9.37 6.52 -2.29
CA ARG A 134 -9.62 6.23 -3.71
C ARG A 134 -8.85 7.16 -4.64
N VAL A 135 -8.78 8.45 -4.32
CA VAL A 135 -8.00 9.43 -5.08
C VAL A 135 -6.51 9.08 -5.05
N ALA A 136 -5.97 8.77 -3.86
CA ALA A 136 -4.57 8.37 -3.70
C ALA A 136 -4.24 7.09 -4.49
N MET A 137 -5.07 6.05 -4.40
CA MET A 137 -4.88 4.81 -5.15
C MET A 137 -4.89 5.05 -6.67
N LYS A 138 -5.80 5.90 -7.15
CA LYS A 138 -5.86 6.24 -8.57
C LYS A 138 -4.63 7.03 -9.03
N HIS A 139 -4.09 7.89 -8.17
CA HIS A 139 -2.88 8.66 -8.48
C HIS A 139 -1.66 7.74 -8.61
N GLU A 140 -1.46 6.82 -7.65
CA GLU A 140 -0.39 5.82 -7.68
C GLU A 140 -0.48 4.92 -8.94
N GLN A 141 -1.68 4.43 -9.27
CA GLN A 141 -1.89 3.65 -10.49
C GLN A 141 -1.53 4.43 -11.76
N ASN A 142 -1.95 5.69 -11.86
CA ASN A 142 -1.63 6.53 -13.00
C ASN A 142 -0.13 6.80 -13.12
N GLN A 143 0.58 6.99 -12.00
CA GLN A 143 2.03 7.17 -12.00
C GLN A 143 2.76 5.91 -12.48
N LEU A 144 2.32 4.73 -12.04
CA LEU A 144 2.89 3.46 -12.51
C LEU A 144 2.67 3.25 -14.01
N ILE A 145 1.48 3.55 -14.52
CA ILE A 145 1.18 3.46 -15.96
C ILE A 145 2.08 4.43 -16.75
N ALA A 146 2.19 5.68 -16.30
CA ALA A 146 3.04 6.67 -16.95
C ALA A 146 4.53 6.27 -16.92
N ALA A 147 5.01 5.69 -15.82
CA ALA A 147 6.37 5.19 -15.71
C ALA A 147 6.65 4.00 -16.64
N LEU A 148 5.69 3.06 -16.76
CA LEU A 148 5.76 1.94 -17.70
C LEU A 148 5.77 2.41 -19.16
N GLU A 149 4.93 3.38 -19.49
CA GLU A 149 4.87 3.96 -20.84
C GLU A 149 6.18 4.66 -21.20
N THR A 150 6.70 5.47 -20.28
CA THR A 150 8.00 6.15 -20.44
C THR A 150 9.14 5.14 -20.60
N SER A 151 9.16 4.09 -19.78
CA SER A 151 10.19 3.04 -19.87
C SER A 151 10.12 2.29 -21.20
N SER A 152 8.92 2.00 -21.71
CA SER A 152 8.72 1.35 -23.01
C SER A 152 9.23 2.22 -24.16
N GLN A 153 8.90 3.51 -24.15
CA GLN A 153 9.38 4.46 -25.16
C GLN A 153 10.90 4.59 -25.13
N ASN A 154 11.51 4.69 -23.95
CA ASN A 154 12.96 4.75 -23.80
C ASN A 154 13.64 3.50 -24.35
N LEU A 155 13.11 2.31 -24.03
CA LEU A 155 13.62 1.04 -24.57
C LEU A 155 13.52 0.98 -26.10
N ALA A 156 12.41 1.45 -26.68
CA ALA A 156 12.25 1.48 -28.13
C ALA A 156 13.27 2.42 -28.80
N VAL A 157 13.49 3.60 -28.22
CA VAL A 157 14.48 4.58 -28.70
C VAL A 157 15.90 4.02 -28.58
N ASP A 158 16.23 3.37 -27.46
CA ASP A 158 17.55 2.80 -27.23
C ASP A 158 17.83 1.63 -28.19
N LEU A 159 16.83 0.78 -28.48
CA LEU A 159 16.94 -0.28 -29.49
C LEU A 159 17.16 0.29 -30.90
N LEU A 160 16.43 1.33 -31.28
CA LEU A 160 16.61 2.01 -32.57
C LEU A 160 17.99 2.63 -32.69
N ARG A 161 18.46 3.30 -31.62
CA ARG A 161 19.80 3.91 -31.57
C ARG A 161 20.90 2.85 -31.65
N TRP A 162 20.74 1.75 -30.91
CA TRP A 162 21.63 0.59 -30.96
C TRP A 162 21.72 0.02 -32.38
N HIS A 163 20.57 -0.20 -33.02
CA HIS A 163 20.49 -0.73 -34.39
C HIS A 163 21.14 0.21 -35.42
N GLN A 164 20.85 1.51 -35.37
CA GLN A 164 21.43 2.50 -36.28
C GLN A 164 22.94 2.64 -36.09
N SER A 165 23.41 2.66 -34.84
CA SER A 165 24.84 2.75 -34.53
C SER A 165 25.59 1.52 -35.04
N GLY A 166 25.01 0.33 -34.87
CA GLY A 166 25.55 -0.90 -35.42
C GLY A 166 25.66 -0.86 -36.95
N LEU A 167 24.62 -0.43 -37.66
CA LEU A 167 24.64 -0.30 -39.12
C LEU A 167 25.65 0.76 -39.60
N ALA A 168 25.76 1.89 -38.91
CA ALA A 168 26.73 2.93 -39.24
C ALA A 168 28.18 2.42 -39.10
N ALA A 169 28.48 1.70 -38.03
CA ALA A 169 29.78 1.07 -37.83
C ALA A 169 30.09 0.05 -38.94
N LEU A 170 29.14 -0.82 -39.29
CA LEU A 170 29.31 -1.78 -40.40
C LEU A 170 29.53 -1.10 -41.75
N ARG A 171 28.82 0.00 -42.03
CA ARG A 171 29.02 0.77 -43.28
C ARG A 171 30.39 1.42 -43.35
N GLN A 172 30.89 1.97 -42.24
CA GLN A 172 32.25 2.53 -42.20
C GLN A 172 33.30 1.45 -42.45
N LEU A 173 33.17 0.28 -41.80
CA LEU A 173 34.07 -0.85 -42.03
C LEU A 173 34.04 -1.31 -43.50
N ALA A 174 32.85 -1.40 -44.10
CA ALA A 174 32.70 -1.75 -45.52
C ALA A 174 33.38 -0.73 -46.45
N GLN A 175 33.24 0.57 -46.18
CA GLN A 175 33.89 1.64 -46.97
C GLN A 175 35.41 1.63 -46.86
N THR A 176 35.96 1.41 -45.66
CA THR A 176 37.42 1.29 -45.48
C THR A 176 37.97 0.05 -46.20
N SER A 177 37.18 -1.03 -46.24
CA SER A 177 37.55 -2.27 -46.94
C SER A 177 37.48 -2.16 -48.47
N SER A 178 36.67 -1.27 -49.04
CA SER A 178 36.54 -1.08 -50.49
C SER A 178 37.57 -0.11 -51.08
N GLN A 179 38.07 0.84 -50.30
CA GLN A 179 39.12 1.79 -50.73
C GLN A 179 40.53 1.20 -50.66
N THR A 180 40.73 0.18 -49.81
CA THR A 180 41.99 -0.53 -49.71
C THR A 180 41.86 -1.78 -50.55
N SER A 181 42.48 -1.86 -51.73
CA SER A 181 42.62 -3.15 -52.44
C SER A 181 43.27 -4.13 -51.46
N ILE A 182 42.46 -5.05 -50.90
CA ILE A 182 42.84 -5.89 -49.76
C ILE A 182 43.87 -6.91 -50.23
N VAL A 183 45.14 -6.49 -50.29
CA VAL A 183 46.26 -7.40 -50.12
C VAL A 183 46.21 -7.80 -48.66
N VAL A 184 45.79 -9.05 -48.42
CA VAL A 184 45.75 -9.74 -47.14
C VAL A 184 47.14 -9.68 -46.49
N SER A 185 47.41 -8.60 -45.77
CA SER A 185 48.58 -8.45 -44.90
C SER A 185 48.05 -8.41 -43.47
N GLY A 186 48.60 -9.24 -42.59
CA GLY A 186 48.04 -9.52 -41.25
C GLY A 186 47.77 -8.30 -40.34
N GLN A 187 48.22 -7.09 -40.71
CA GLN A 187 47.97 -5.84 -39.98
C GLN A 187 46.54 -5.29 -40.13
N THR A 188 45.89 -5.48 -41.29
CA THR A 188 44.49 -5.06 -41.46
C THR A 188 43.54 -5.95 -40.68
N GLN A 189 43.88 -7.23 -40.53
CA GLN A 189 43.11 -8.20 -39.76
C GLN A 189 43.17 -7.90 -38.25
N GLN A 190 44.34 -7.55 -37.70
CA GLN A 190 44.50 -7.16 -36.28
C GLN A 190 43.78 -5.85 -35.93
N SER A 191 43.84 -4.86 -36.82
CA SER A 191 43.14 -3.58 -36.62
C SER A 191 41.62 -3.75 -36.65
N MET A 192 41.14 -4.64 -37.53
CA MET A 192 39.74 -5.04 -37.60
C MET A 192 39.32 -5.82 -36.34
N GLU A 193 40.16 -6.74 -35.84
CA GLU A 193 39.88 -7.53 -34.63
C GLU A 193 39.79 -6.65 -33.37
N LEU A 194 40.62 -5.60 -33.29
CA LEU A 194 40.55 -4.59 -32.23
C LEU A 194 39.27 -3.74 -32.33
N ALA A 195 38.88 -3.32 -33.54
CA ALA A 195 37.62 -2.62 -33.77
C ALA A 195 36.41 -3.51 -33.41
N ILE A 196 36.45 -4.79 -33.77
CA ILE A 196 35.42 -5.79 -33.44
C ILE A 196 35.35 -6.03 -31.93
N LYS A 197 36.48 -6.15 -31.23
CA LYS A 197 36.52 -6.27 -29.75
C LYS A 197 36.00 -5.02 -29.03
N SER A 198 36.12 -3.84 -29.65
CA SER A 198 35.62 -2.58 -29.09
C SER A 198 34.11 -2.37 -29.29
N LEU A 199 33.47 -3.19 -30.13
CA LEU A 199 32.04 -3.15 -30.40
C LEU A 199 31.36 -4.35 -29.70
N PRO A 200 30.87 -4.20 -28.44
CA PRO A 200 30.06 -5.24 -27.78
C PRO A 200 28.70 -5.49 -28.47
N LEU A 201 28.44 -4.78 -29.57
CA LEU A 201 27.25 -4.82 -30.40
C LEU A 201 27.09 -6.11 -31.21
N PHE A 202 28.19 -6.81 -31.53
CA PHE A 202 28.15 -7.93 -32.47
C PHE A 202 28.81 -9.18 -31.90
N GLN A 203 28.06 -10.29 -31.90
CA GLN A 203 28.56 -11.57 -31.38
C GLN A 203 29.57 -12.23 -32.32
N ARG A 204 29.40 -12.06 -33.65
CA ARG A 204 30.34 -12.50 -34.71
C ARG A 204 30.19 -11.61 -35.95
N ILE A 205 31.30 -11.34 -36.64
CA ILE A 205 31.36 -10.59 -37.90
C ILE A 205 32.17 -11.41 -38.91
N TYR A 206 31.70 -11.50 -40.15
CA TYR A 206 32.34 -12.26 -41.23
C TYR A 206 32.49 -11.38 -42.49
N ILE A 207 33.61 -11.52 -43.20
CA ILE A 207 33.85 -10.91 -44.52
C ILE A 207 33.87 -12.05 -45.53
N ILE A 208 33.10 -11.91 -46.60
CA ILE A 208 32.99 -12.91 -47.67
C ILE A 208 33.35 -12.23 -48.99
N ASN A 209 34.28 -12.81 -49.74
CA ASN A 209 34.59 -12.34 -51.09
C ASN A 209 33.49 -12.79 -52.04
N ALA A 210 33.13 -11.92 -52.98
CA ALA A 210 32.27 -12.28 -54.10
C ALA A 210 33.11 -13.14 -55.07
N ASN A 211 32.75 -14.43 -55.17
CA ASN A 211 33.22 -15.31 -56.25
C ASN A 211 32.56 -14.93 -57.57
#